data_AF-A0AAU9DMM1-F1
#
_entry.id   AF-A0AAU9DMM1-F1
#
_cell.length_a   1.000
_cell.length_b   1.000
_cell.length_c   1.000
_cell.angle_alpha   90.00
_cell.angle_beta   90.00
_cell.angle_gamma   90.00
#
_symmetry.space_group_name_H-M   'P 1'
#
loop_
_entity.id
_entity.type
_entity.pdbx_description
1 polymer ?
#
loop_
_entity_poly.entity_id
_entity_poly.type
_entity_poly.pdbx_seq_one_letter_code
_entity_poly.pdbx_strand_id
1 'polypeptide(L)'
;MEFKNKNVYLIDNDTPIDLTLIVKRLKELGGNQVTISEKKIDYLIYDENKDHDENLAKRFERLKKGNPIVMSPSDFIKEMGFNPNPAYIEWDEYPNYDPWTGEKLSLWQD
;
A
#
# COMPACT_ATOMS: atom_id res chain seq x y z
N MET A 1 -10.68 12.95 -10.09
CA MET A 1 -9.58 12.37 -9.31
C MET A 1 -10.17 11.66 -8.12
N GLU A 2 -10.18 10.34 -8.18
CA GLU A 2 -10.80 9.41 -7.22
C GLU A 2 -10.29 9.57 -5.79
N PHE A 3 -9.02 9.96 -5.64
CA PHE A 3 -8.33 10.11 -4.35
C PHE A 3 -8.39 11.50 -3.72
N LYS A 4 -8.99 12.50 -4.38
CA LYS A 4 -8.97 13.87 -3.87
C LYS A 4 -9.66 13.96 -2.50
N ASN A 5 -8.93 14.46 -1.49
CA ASN A 5 -9.32 14.57 -0.09
C ASN A 5 -9.66 13.23 0.60
N LYS A 6 -9.19 12.10 0.05
CA LYS A 6 -9.38 10.78 0.66
C LYS A 6 -8.28 10.49 1.66
N ASN A 7 -8.66 9.96 2.81
CA ASN A 7 -7.73 9.53 3.84
C ASN A 7 -7.32 8.07 3.58
N VAL A 8 -6.07 7.85 3.24
CA VAL A 8 -5.50 6.54 2.95
C VAL A 8 -4.57 6.14 4.07
N TYR A 9 -4.84 5.00 4.66
CA TYR A 9 -4.01 4.41 5.69
C TYR A 9 -3.31 3.18 5.12
N LEU A 10 -1.99 3.27 4.99
CA LEU A 10 -1.12 2.14 4.63
C LEU A 10 -0.79 1.42 5.92
N ILE A 11 -1.26 0.18 6.10
CA ILE A 11 -0.82 -0.63 7.24
C ILE A 11 0.69 -0.90 7.04
N ASP A 12 1.49 -0.62 8.07
CA ASP A 12 2.91 -0.95 8.14
C ASP A 12 3.08 -2.45 7.89
N ASN A 13 3.21 -2.86 6.63
CA ASN A 13 3.90 -4.08 6.32
C ASN A 13 5.38 -3.72 6.38
N ASP A 14 6.18 -4.56 7.04
CA ASP A 14 7.65 -4.62 6.93
C ASP A 14 8.12 -4.92 5.48
N THR A 15 7.37 -4.45 4.48
CA THR A 15 7.76 -4.44 3.08
C THR A 15 8.97 -3.51 2.92
N PRO A 16 10.13 -4.01 2.44
CA PRO A 16 11.35 -3.22 2.21
C PRO A 16 11.23 -2.08 1.18
N ILE A 17 10.00 -1.84 0.73
CA ILE A 17 9.64 -0.92 -0.33
C ILE A 17 9.68 0.51 0.15
N ASP A 18 10.13 1.37 -0.75
CA ASP A 18 10.02 2.80 -0.64
C ASP A 18 8.55 3.25 -0.71
N LEU A 19 7.78 3.02 0.37
CA LEU A 19 6.40 3.49 0.56
C LEU A 19 6.29 5.00 0.29
N THR A 20 7.40 5.73 0.39
CA THR A 20 7.53 7.13 -0.01
C THR A 20 7.07 7.39 -1.44
N LEU A 21 7.31 6.48 -2.38
CA LEU A 21 6.89 6.62 -3.78
C LEU A 21 5.37 6.54 -3.93
N ILE A 22 4.75 5.57 -3.24
CA ILE A 22 3.29 5.43 -3.18
C ILE A 22 2.67 6.69 -2.55
N VAL A 23 3.22 7.14 -1.42
CA VAL A 23 2.77 8.34 -0.70
C VAL A 23 2.91 9.60 -1.55
N LYS A 24 4.02 9.74 -2.29
CA LYS A 24 4.24 10.88 -3.18
C LYS A 24 3.16 10.94 -4.26
N ARG A 25 2.87 9.81 -4.92
CA ARG A 25 1.84 9.75 -5.96
C ARG A 25 0.44 9.98 -5.41
N LEU A 26 0.12 9.39 -4.26
CA LEU A 26 -1.14 9.68 -3.56
C LEU A 26 -1.34 11.19 -3.35
N LYS A 27 -0.30 11.90 -2.91
CA LYS A 27 -0.35 13.36 -2.70
C LYS A 27 -0.57 14.13 -4.00
N GLU A 28 0.07 13.73 -5.10
CA GLU A 28 -0.12 14.33 -6.42
C GLU A 28 -1.56 14.13 -6.94
N LEU A 29 -2.20 13.01 -6.57
CA LEU A 29 -3.62 12.74 -6.83
C LEU A 29 -4.57 13.47 -5.85
N GLY A 30 -4.02 14.24 -4.91
CA GLY A 30 -4.76 15.02 -3.92
C GLY A 30 -5.27 14.23 -2.72
N GLY A 31 -4.77 13.01 -2.50
CA GLY A 31 -5.09 12.20 -1.32
C GLY A 31 -4.16 12.48 -0.14
N ASN A 32 -4.59 12.01 1.03
CA ASN A 32 -3.89 12.22 2.29
C ASN A 32 -3.44 10.87 2.85
N GLN A 33 -2.14 10.67 3.03
CA GLN A 33 -1.66 9.61 3.91
C GLN A 33 -2.00 9.99 5.35
N VAL A 34 -2.70 9.12 6.05
CA VAL A 34 -3.06 9.31 7.46
C VAL A 34 -2.39 8.25 8.33
N THR A 35 -2.52 8.38 9.65
CA THR A 35 -2.07 7.38 10.62
C THR A 35 -3.28 6.72 11.29
N ILE A 36 -3.01 5.73 12.14
CA ILE A 36 -4.06 4.98 12.87
C ILE A 36 -4.93 5.86 13.79
N SER A 37 -4.44 7.04 14.19
CA SER A 37 -5.18 7.95 15.08
C SER A 37 -6.26 8.77 14.37
N GLU A 38 -6.34 8.69 13.05
CA GLU A 38 -7.29 9.49 12.28
C GLU A 38 -8.74 9.02 12.48
N LYS A 39 -9.67 9.96 12.61
CA LYS A 39 -11.09 9.64 12.88
C LYS A 39 -11.78 8.93 11.72
N LYS A 40 -11.28 9.16 10.50
CA LYS A 40 -11.87 8.61 9.28
C LYS A 40 -10.77 8.14 8.34
N ILE A 41 -10.85 6.88 7.95
CA ILE A 41 -10.02 6.25 6.93
C ILE A 41 -10.96 5.88 5.79
N ASP A 42 -10.71 6.42 4.59
CA ASP A 42 -11.48 6.09 3.39
C ASP A 42 -10.93 4.81 2.74
N TYR A 43 -9.60 4.66 2.69
CA TYR A 43 -8.92 3.49 2.13
C TYR A 43 -7.96 2.88 3.14
N LEU A 44 -8.05 1.56 3.31
CA LEU A 44 -7.17 0.76 4.14
C LEU A 44 -6.36 -0.16 3.24
N ILE A 45 -5.06 0.12 3.11
CA ILE A 45 -4.17 -0.66 2.26
C ILE A 45 -3.58 -1.77 3.10
N TYR A 46 -3.98 -3.01 2.79
CA TYR A 46 -3.66 -4.20 3.54
C TYR A 46 -3.74 -5.42 2.62
N ASP A 47 -2.73 -6.28 2.66
CA ASP A 47 -2.71 -7.50 1.86
C ASP A 47 -3.22 -8.68 2.70
N GLU A 48 -4.52 -8.99 2.64
CA GLU A 48 -5.11 -10.09 3.43
C GLU A 48 -4.51 -11.48 3.12
N ASN A 49 -3.76 -11.63 2.03
CA ASN A 49 -3.21 -12.91 1.59
C ASN A 49 -1.79 -13.19 2.10
N LYS A 50 -1.12 -12.22 2.73
CA LYS A 50 0.20 -12.41 3.35
C LYS A 50 0.09 -12.86 4.80
N ASP A 51 1.07 -13.62 5.26
CA ASP A 51 1.18 -13.97 6.68
C ASP A 51 1.49 -12.70 7.48
N HIS A 52 0.63 -12.41 8.45
CA HIS A 52 0.73 -11.23 9.30
C HIS A 52 0.85 -11.64 10.76
N ASP A 53 1.61 -10.87 11.53
CA ASP A 53 1.65 -11.09 12.96
C ASP A 53 0.29 -10.79 13.60
N GLU A 54 0.01 -11.41 14.75
CA GLU A 54 -1.27 -11.26 15.44
C GLU A 54 -1.63 -9.79 15.76
N ASN A 55 -0.63 -8.94 16.01
CA ASN A 55 -0.88 -7.54 16.33
C ASN A 55 -1.38 -6.79 15.10
N LEU A 56 -0.80 -7.04 13.93
CA LEU A 56 -1.25 -6.47 12.67
C LEU A 56 -2.67 -6.92 12.31
N ALA A 57 -2.97 -8.22 12.48
CA ALA A 57 -4.31 -8.75 12.25
C ALA A 57 -5.35 -8.12 13.19
N LYS A 58 -5.04 -7.99 14.49
CA LYS A 58 -5.92 -7.31 15.47
C LYS A 58 -6.09 -5.81 15.12
N ARG A 59 -5.05 -5.16 14.61
CA ARG A 59 -5.10 -3.76 14.15
C ARG A 59 -6.02 -3.63 12.94
N PHE A 60 -5.89 -4.51 11.96
CA PHE A 60 -6.75 -4.56 10.79
C PHE A 60 -8.24 -4.72 11.17
N GLU A 61 -8.57 -5.69 12.01
CA GLU A 61 -9.95 -5.93 12.46
C GLU A 61 -10.58 -4.73 13.17
N ARG A 62 -9.78 -3.94 13.91
CA ARG A 62 -10.25 -2.69 14.52
C ARG A 62 -10.56 -1.62 13.49
N LEU A 63 -9.72 -1.48 12.48
CA LEU A 63 -9.84 -0.45 11.45
C LEU A 63 -10.97 -0.76 10.46
N LYS A 64 -11.19 -2.04 10.15
CA LYS A 64 -12.27 -2.51 9.28
C LYS A 64 -13.66 -2.11 9.78
N LYS A 65 -13.85 -1.95 11.10
CA LYS A 65 -15.12 -1.46 11.71
C LYS A 65 -15.51 -0.05 11.26
N GLY A 66 -14.56 0.75 10.79
CA GLY A 66 -14.84 2.05 10.20
C GLY A 66 -15.44 1.98 8.78
N ASN A 67 -15.60 0.76 8.23
CA ASN A 67 -15.99 0.48 6.85
C ASN A 67 -15.11 1.20 5.80
N PRO A 68 -13.77 1.20 5.92
CA PRO A 68 -12.91 1.69 4.84
C PRO A 68 -13.01 0.75 3.64
N ILE A 69 -12.65 1.25 2.45
CA ILE A 69 -12.38 0.41 1.30
C ILE A 69 -11.04 -0.30 1.56
N VAL A 70 -11.09 -1.63 1.69
CA VAL A 70 -9.89 -2.45 1.88
C VAL A 70 -9.38 -2.90 0.52
N MET A 71 -8.09 -2.77 0.29
CA MET A 71 -7.45 -3.26 -0.92
C MET A 71 -5.98 -3.63 -0.68
N SER A 72 -5.48 -4.55 -1.49
CA SER A 72 -4.06 -4.90 -1.49
C SER A 72 -3.23 -3.70 -1.98
N PRO A 73 -1.93 -3.64 -1.62
CA PRO A 73 -1.04 -2.63 -2.18
C PRO A 73 -0.97 -2.63 -3.71
N SER A 74 -1.03 -3.81 -4.36
CA SER A 74 -0.96 -3.92 -5.81
C SER A 74 -2.23 -3.39 -6.49
N ASP A 75 -3.41 -3.66 -5.91
CA ASP A 75 -4.68 -3.11 -6.39
C ASP A 75 -4.74 -1.60 -6.17
N PHE A 76 -4.20 -1.10 -5.06
CA PHE A 76 -4.11 0.33 -4.81
C PHE A 76 -3.24 1.05 -5.85
N ILE A 77 -2.13 0.44 -6.27
CA ILE A 77 -1.27 0.97 -7.35
C ILE A 77 -2.06 1.03 -8.68
N LYS A 78 -2.83 -0.02 -9.00
CA LYS A 78 -3.72 -0.03 -10.19
C LYS A 78 -4.78 1.06 -10.12
N GLU A 79 -5.41 1.23 -8.96
CA GLU A 79 -6.44 2.24 -8.72
C GLU A 79 -5.89 3.66 -8.88
N MET A 80 -4.63 3.89 -8.48
CA MET A 80 -3.91 5.14 -8.74
C MET A 80 -3.58 5.36 -10.24
N GLY A 81 -3.84 4.39 -11.10
CA GLY A 81 -3.65 4.46 -12.55
C GLY A 81 -2.32 3.90 -13.06
N PHE A 82 -1.62 3.08 -12.26
CA PHE A 82 -0.30 2.55 -12.61
C PHE A 82 -0.33 1.03 -12.82
N ASN A 83 0.62 0.52 -13.59
CA ASN A 83 0.77 -0.93 -13.74
C ASN A 83 1.79 -1.46 -12.72
N PRO A 84 1.39 -2.13 -11.63
CA PRO A 84 2.33 -2.64 -10.64
C PRO A 84 3.33 -3.61 -11.28
N ASN A 85 4.58 -3.57 -10.82
CA ASN A 85 5.59 -4.51 -11.29
C ASN A 85 5.16 -5.95 -10.93
N PRO A 86 5.18 -6.92 -11.85
CA PRO A 86 4.81 -8.30 -11.55
C PRO A 86 5.60 -8.90 -10.38
N ALA A 87 6.90 -8.59 -10.26
CA ALA A 87 7.71 -9.05 -9.15
C ALA A 87 7.20 -8.52 -7.79
N TYR A 88 6.52 -7.36 -7.78
CA TYR A 88 5.90 -6.81 -6.57
C TYR A 88 4.69 -7.63 -6.11
N ILE A 89 4.01 -8.27 -7.06
CA ILE A 89 2.85 -9.11 -6.81
C ILE A 89 3.31 -10.52 -6.40
N GLU A 90 4.33 -11.04 -7.07
CA GLU A 90 4.72 -12.45 -6.98
C GLU A 90 5.70 -12.76 -5.86
N TRP A 91 6.51 -11.81 -5.41
CA TRP A 91 7.54 -12.08 -4.41
C TRP A 91 7.04 -11.84 -2.98
N ASP A 92 7.38 -12.77 -2.09
CA ASP A 92 7.05 -12.69 -0.66
C ASP A 92 7.67 -11.43 -0.03
N GLU A 93 8.96 -11.22 -0.28
CA GLU A 93 9.70 -10.01 0.04
C GLU A 93 10.12 -9.31 -1.25
N TYR A 94 9.75 -8.04 -1.39
CA TYR A 94 10.13 -7.23 -2.53
C TYR A 94 11.38 -6.39 -2.22
N PRO A 95 12.55 -6.73 -2.78
CA PRO A 95 13.77 -6.00 -2.51
C PRO A 95 13.82 -4.68 -3.28
N ASN A 96 14.66 -3.75 -2.83
CA ASN A 96 14.93 -2.51 -3.57
C ASN A 96 15.72 -2.73 -4.87
N TYR A 97 16.37 -3.89 -5.00
CA TYR A 97 17.19 -4.28 -6.14
C TYR A 97 16.89 -5.73 -6.53
N ASP A 98 16.89 -6.01 -7.82
CA ASP A 98 16.79 -7.37 -8.34
C ASP A 98 18.05 -8.15 -7.93
N PRO A 99 17.92 -9.28 -7.21
CA PRO A 99 19.07 -9.98 -6.66
C PRO A 99 19.88 -10.77 -7.69
N TRP A 100 19.39 -10.90 -8.93
CA TRP A 100 20.10 -11.57 -10.03
C TRP A 100 20.82 -10.57 -10.94
N THR A 101 20.22 -9.42 -11.22
CA THR A 101 20.76 -8.40 -12.13
C THR A 101 21.43 -7.23 -11.40
N GLY A 102 21.09 -7.01 -10.13
CA GLY A 102 21.54 -5.87 -9.34
C GLY A 102 20.85 -4.55 -9.73
N GLU A 103 19.89 -4.57 -10.65
CA GLU A 103 19.18 -3.38 -11.09
C GLU A 103 18.18 -2.90 -10.03
N LYS A 104 17.98 -1.59 -9.94
CA LYS A 104 16.98 -1.02 -9.04
C LYS A 104 15.59 -1.41 -9.51
N LEU A 105 14.81 -2.04 -8.63
CA LEU A 105 13.44 -2.41 -8.95
C LEU A 105 12.52 -1.18 -8.85
N SER A 106 11.66 -1.01 -9.85
CA SER A 106 10.57 -0.03 -9.84
C SER A 106 9.28 -0.69 -9.35
N LEU A 107 8.51 0.01 -8.52
CA LEU A 107 7.21 -0.44 -8.00
C LEU A 107 6.14 -0.64 -9.08
N TRP A 108 6.27 0.08 -10.18
CA TRP A 108 5.38 -0.01 -11.33
C TRP A 108 6.16 0.16 -12.63
N GLN A 109 5.55 -0.30 -13.70
CA GLN A 109 6.01 -0.07 -15.07
C GLN A 109 5.36 1.23 -15.56
N ASP A 110 6.20 2.21 -15.92
CA ASP A 110 5.77 3.45 -16.59
C ASP A 110 5.40 3.18 -18.07
#